data_AF-A0A9N8LLE9-F1
#
_entry.id   AF-A0A9N8LLE9-F1
#
_cell.length_a   1.000
_cell.length_b   1.000
_cell.length_c   1.000
_cell.angle_alpha   90.00
_cell.angle_beta   90.00
_cell.angle_gamma   90.00
#
_symmetry.space_group_name_H-M   'P 1'
#
loop_
_entity.id
_entity.type
_entity.pdbx_description
1 polymer ?
#
loop_
_entity_poly.entity_id
_entity_poly.type
_entity_poly.pdbx_seq_one_letter_code
_entity_poly.pdbx_strand_id
1 'polypeptide(L)' 'INPNIAAIQTSHGLASEIYFLPISPEYVPYVPEQERPDGVLLTFGGQNALNVGVKLDKMGVFERARQSG' A
#
# COMPACT_ATOMS: atom_id res chain seq x y z
N ILE A 1 3.55 3.25 1.76
CA ILE A 1 3.20 2.56 3.02
C ILE A 1 4.45 1.86 3.54
N ASN A 2 4.92 2.23 4.73
CA ASN A 2 6.08 1.59 5.37
C ASN A 2 6.04 1.88 6.89
N PRO A 3 5.96 0.87 7.76
CA PRO A 3 5.87 1.09 9.21
C PRO A 3 7.20 1.53 9.84
N ASN A 4 8.33 1.39 9.13
CA ASN A 4 9.63 1.76 9.68
C ASN A 4 9.88 3.27 9.55
N ILE A 5 9.62 4.01 10.62
CA ILE A 5 9.82 5.46 10.69
C ILE A 5 11.27 5.90 10.48
N ALA A 6 12.25 5.02 10.73
CA ALA A 6 13.66 5.33 10.58
C ALA A 6 14.19 5.12 9.15
N ALA A 7 13.36 4.63 8.21
CA ALA A 7 13.80 4.38 6.84
C ALA A 7 13.96 5.69 6.05
N ILE A 8 15.00 5.79 5.21
CA ILE A 8 15.14 6.94 4.29
C ILE A 8 13.89 7.05 3.41
N GLN A 9 13.31 5.93 2.96
CA GLN A 9 12.10 5.88 2.14
C GLN A 9 10.87 6.56 2.77
N THR A 10 10.87 6.81 4.09
CA THR A 10 9.81 7.54 4.80
C THR A 10 10.20 8.99 5.16
N SER A 11 11.22 9.54 4.50
CA SER A 11 11.65 10.92 4.70
C SER A 11 10.71 11.92 4.03
N HIS A 12 10.58 13.10 4.64
CA HIS A 12 9.78 14.18 4.09
C HIS A 12 10.26 14.59 2.69
N GLY A 13 9.33 14.78 1.76
CA GLY A 13 9.60 15.20 0.38
C GLY A 13 9.96 14.07 -0.60
N LEU A 14 10.09 12.81 -0.17
CA LEU A 14 10.32 11.68 -1.07
C LEU A 14 9.04 11.06 -1.65
N ALA A 15 7.91 11.27 -0.99
CA ALA A 15 6.58 10.89 -1.45
C ALA A 15 5.59 12.01 -1.10
N SER A 16 4.52 12.12 -1.88
CA SER A 16 3.40 13.02 -1.57
C SER A 16 2.73 12.65 -0.24
N GLU A 17 2.49 11.36 -0.01
CA GLU A 17 1.89 10.86 1.22
C GLU A 17 2.62 9.62 1.76
N ILE A 18 2.76 9.53 3.09
CA ILE A 18 3.46 8.44 3.77
C ILE A 18 2.57 7.87 4.88
N TYR A 19 2.20 6.60 4.72
CA TYR A 19 1.44 5.85 5.72
C TYR A 19 2.35 4.96 6.56
N PHE A 20 2.42 5.24 7.86
CA PHE A 20 3.06 4.41 8.88
C PHE A 20 2.09 3.34 9.39
N LEU A 21 1.67 2.45 8.48
CA LEU A 21 0.74 1.35 8.78
C LEU A 21 1.46 -0.01 8.73
N PRO A 22 1.01 -1.01 9.51
CA PRO A 22 1.46 -2.38 9.35
C PRO A 22 1.21 -2.88 7.93
N ILE A 23 2.22 -3.50 7.31
CA ILE A 23 2.05 -4.16 6.00
C ILE A 23 1.30 -5.47 6.22
N SER A 24 -0.02 -5.38 6.14
CA SER A 24 -0.94 -6.48 6.45
C SER A 24 -2.26 -6.34 5.67
N PRO A 25 -2.97 -7.44 5.42
CA PRO A 25 -4.25 -7.42 4.69
C PRO A 25 -5.37 -6.66 5.39
N GLU A 26 -5.24 -6.40 6.69
CA GLU A 26 -6.24 -5.71 7.50
C GLU A 26 -6.08 -4.19 7.42
N TYR A 27 -4.85 -3.69 7.32
CA TYR A 27 -4.56 -2.24 7.35
C TYR A 27 -4.23 -1.65 5.97
N VAL A 28 -3.66 -2.42 5.06
CA VAL A 28 -3.30 -1.90 3.73
C VAL A 28 -4.51 -1.52 2.86
N PRO A 29 -5.69 -2.19 2.89
CA PRO A 29 -6.82 -1.83 2.04
C PRO A 29 -7.33 -0.40 2.18
N TYR A 30 -7.19 0.22 3.36
CA TYR A 30 -7.63 1.59 3.59
C TYR A 30 -6.93 2.59 2.65
N VAL A 31 -5.68 2.33 2.27
CA VAL A 31 -4.92 3.27 1.44
C VAL A 31 -5.43 3.32 -0.01
N PRO A 32 -5.47 2.23 -0.80
CA PRO A 32 -6.00 2.29 -2.16
C PRO A 32 -7.48 2.67 -2.23
N GLU A 33 -8.29 2.35 -1.20
CA GLU A 33 -9.70 2.76 -1.14
C GLU A 33 -9.87 4.29 -0.99
N GLN A 34 -8.93 4.96 -0.30
CA GLN A 34 -8.93 6.42 -0.15
C GLN A 34 -8.17 7.12 -1.28
N GLU A 35 -6.94 6.70 -1.55
CA GLU A 35 -5.99 7.36 -2.45
C GLU A 35 -6.23 7.03 -3.93
N ARG A 36 -6.91 5.92 -4.22
CA ARG A 36 -7.25 5.45 -5.58
C ARG A 36 -6.05 5.51 -6.56
N PRO A 37 -4.91 4.89 -6.22
CA PRO A 37 -3.73 4.95 -7.08
C PRO A 37 -3.99 4.20 -8.40
N ASP A 38 -3.43 4.70 -9.49
CA ASP A 38 -3.51 4.04 -10.81
C ASP A 38 -2.82 2.66 -10.83
N GLY A 39 -1.84 2.45 -9.95
CA GLY A 39 -1.10 1.21 -9.85
C GLY A 39 -0.39 1.04 -8.51
N VAL A 40 0.03 -0.21 -8.23
CA VAL A 40 0.72 -0.59 -7.00
C VAL A 40 2.01 -1.32 -7.35
N LEU A 41 3.13 -0.88 -6.78
CA LEU A 41 4.44 -1.49 -6.96
C LEU A 41 4.79 -2.37 -5.74
N LEU A 42 4.90 -3.68 -5.96
CA LEU A 42 5.14 -4.66 -4.89
C LEU A 42 6.59 -5.15 -4.77
N THR A 43 7.44 -4.85 -5.77
CA THR A 43 8.80 -5.41 -5.91
C THR A 43 9.83 -4.81 -4.95
N PHE A 44 9.52 -3.71 -4.28
CA PHE A 44 10.46 -2.97 -3.42
C PHE A 44 10.32 -3.26 -1.91
N GLY A 45 9.27 -3.98 -1.50
CA GLY A 45 8.97 -4.25 -0.08
C GLY A 45 9.27 -5.69 0.38
N GLY A 46 10.03 -6.45 -0.42
CA GLY A 46 10.35 -7.86 -0.15
C GLY A 46 9.12 -8.77 -0.13
N GLN A 47 9.28 -9.96 0.46
CA GLN A 47 8.24 -11.00 0.42
C GLN A 47 6.96 -10.60 1.17
N ASN A 48 7.07 -9.81 2.25
CA ASN A 48 5.90 -9.39 3.01
C ASN A 48 4.98 -8.49 2.16
N ALA A 49 5.54 -7.45 1.52
CA ALA A 49 4.76 -6.58 0.65
C ALA A 49 4.16 -7.34 -0.54
N LEU A 50 4.93 -8.26 -1.14
CA LEU A 50 4.44 -9.10 -2.23
C LEU A 50 3.26 -9.97 -1.79
N ASN A 51 3.39 -10.68 -0.66
CA ASN A 51 2.34 -11.55 -0.14
C ASN A 51 1.06 -10.78 0.18
N VAL A 52 1.19 -9.62 0.82
CA VAL A 52 0.03 -8.76 1.12
C VAL A 52 -0.60 -8.26 -0.17
N GLY A 53 0.18 -7.74 -1.12
CA GLY A 53 -0.35 -7.25 -2.40
C GLY A 53 -1.10 -8.34 -3.18
N VAL A 54 -0.56 -9.56 -3.26
CA VAL A 54 -1.24 -10.70 -3.89
C VAL A 54 -2.55 -11.05 -3.15
N LYS A 55 -2.58 -10.97 -1.82
CA LYS A 55 -3.80 -11.24 -1.04
C LYS A 55 -4.85 -10.15 -1.28
N LEU A 56 -4.46 -8.88 -1.33
CA LEU A 56 -5.36 -7.76 -1.62
C LEU A 56 -5.97 -7.85 -3.02
N ASP A 57 -5.18 -8.27 -4.00
CA ASP A 57 -5.64 -8.53 -5.36
C ASP A 57 -6.70 -9.64 -5.39
N LYS A 58 -6.40 -10.79 -4.75
CA LYS A 58 -7.38 -11.89 -4.57
C LYS A 58 -8.64 -11.48 -3.81
N MET A 59 -8.52 -10.54 -2.88
CA MET A 59 -9.65 -9.96 -2.14
C MET A 59 -10.44 -8.94 -2.98
N GLY A 60 -10.00 -8.60 -4.19
CA GLY A 60 -10.65 -7.62 -5.07
C GLY A 60 -10.53 -6.17 -4.57
N VAL A 61 -9.57 -5.87 -3.69
CA VAL A 61 -9.40 -4.54 -3.10
C VAL A 61 -9.13 -3.49 -4.17
N PHE A 62 -8.21 -3.78 -5.10
CA PHE A 62 -7.83 -2.85 -6.15
C PHE A 62 -8.96 -2.61 -7.16
N GLU A 63 -9.78 -3.62 -7.46
CA GLU A 63 -10.95 -3.45 -8.31
C GLU A 63 -12.03 -2.57 -7.67
N ARG A 64 -12.34 -2.81 -6.39
CA ARG A 64 -13.32 -1.98 -5.67
C ARG A 64 -12.87 -0.52 -5.57
N ALA A 65 -11.58 -0.30 -5.31
CA ALA A 65 -11.00 1.04 -5.25
C ALA A 65 -11.20 1.82 -6.57
N ARG A 66 -11.07 1.16 -7.73
CA ARG A 66 -11.31 1.76 -9.05
C ARG A 66 -12.78 2.05 -9.35
N GLN A 67 -13.69 1.21 -8.87
CA GLN A 67 -15.13 1.33 -9.16
C GLN A 67 -15.86 2.36 -8.27
N SER A 68 -15.20 2.87 -7.23
CA SER A 68 -15.82 3.74 -6.23
C SER A 68 -15.83 5.23 -6.61
N GLY A 69 -15.42 5.57 -7.84
CA GLY A 69 -15.44 6.93 -8.40
C GLY A 69 -16.37 7.02 -9.59
#